data_AF-A0A849FPG2-F1
#
_entry.id   AF-A0A849FPG2-F1
#
_cell.length_a   1.000
_cell.length_b   1.000
_cell.length_c   1.000
_cell.angle_alpha   90.00
_cell.angle_beta   90.00
_cell.angle_gamma   90.00
#
_symmetry.space_group_name_H-M   'P 1'
#
loop_
_entity.id
_entity.type
_entity.pdbx_description
1 polymer ?
#
loop_
_entity_poly.entity_id
_entity_poly.type
_entity_poly.pdbx_seq_one_letter_code
_entity_poly.pdbx_strand_id
1 'polypeptide(L)'
;MKADKPCPKLKFNFIFFSLIITFCGFGQNFISDIQYEGESIPRLEAILVTADGKKSKVELVKNFAVENESLIVIQSPGESAILTSMNGTITTIKGPSTLEFKTDKNREEYRLIRGDEGSVFIEVFKELTGGVTAYGPTNRIQARTRSTKFLLDLNKQLVTIQVIKGVVDINRQQKIEIQDSTVIGNDNKRALYVQKTARLREQDSSRVYNPVEMNVESLTYEKDIDRVFKDQFKKQKKAIKRAGSISKSAFKQVDGGANDIGILSFEEAIEGGELRIELCIQSALLFADSYLRRNDIERSSSWLEAGLHFRKKLYEDNAEDLKNFQNNPEMVNAFKYDMLIANELSAWGFELKLKLNGCLENPDENPSVFRENAKALLANLKSNN
;
A
#
# COMPACT_ATOMS: atom_id res chain seq x y z
N MET A 1 -19.59 37.93 71.92
CA MET A 1 -19.60 38.90 70.81
C MET A 1 -18.17 39.34 70.53
N LYS A 2 -17.62 38.91 69.40
CA LYS A 2 -16.73 39.66 68.51
C LYS A 2 -16.24 38.71 67.43
N ALA A 3 -16.46 39.17 66.20
CA ALA A 3 -16.05 38.55 64.96
C ALA A 3 -14.52 38.58 64.81
N ASP A 4 -13.98 37.56 64.15
CA ASP A 4 -12.72 37.55 63.38
C ASP A 4 -12.46 36.10 62.96
N LYS A 5 -12.09 35.69 61.74
CA LYS A 5 -11.94 36.25 60.40
C LYS A 5 -12.01 35.03 59.45
N PRO A 6 -12.64 35.12 58.28
CA PRO A 6 -12.57 34.06 57.26
C PRO A 6 -11.20 34.06 56.54
N CYS A 7 -10.61 32.88 56.39
CA CYS A 7 -9.43 32.63 55.55
C CYS A 7 -9.79 32.87 54.06
N PRO A 8 -8.89 33.42 53.23
CA PRO A 8 -9.25 34.11 52.00
C PRO A 8 -9.69 33.16 50.89
N LYS A 9 -10.78 33.55 50.23
CA LYS A 9 -11.19 33.08 48.91
C LYS A 9 -10.03 33.29 47.94
N LEU A 10 -9.51 32.21 47.36
CA LEU A 10 -8.68 32.28 46.17
C LEU A 10 -9.56 32.80 45.03
N LYS A 11 -9.53 34.11 44.81
CA LYS A 11 -10.09 34.74 43.61
C LYS A 11 -9.20 34.32 42.45
N PHE A 12 -9.64 33.32 41.68
CA PHE A 12 -9.16 33.14 40.32
C PHE A 12 -9.64 34.36 39.53
N ASN A 13 -8.78 35.37 39.45
CA ASN A 13 -8.97 36.48 38.52
C ASN A 13 -8.87 35.89 37.11
N PHE A 14 -10.03 35.72 36.48
CA PHE A 14 -10.17 35.66 35.04
C PHE A 14 -9.68 37.02 34.50
N ILE A 15 -8.38 37.14 34.27
CA ILE A 15 -7.85 38.21 33.44
C ILE A 15 -8.05 37.74 32.01
N PHE A 16 -9.09 38.27 31.38
CA PHE A 16 -9.21 38.34 29.93
C PHE A 16 -7.98 39.08 29.40
N PHE A 17 -6.91 38.35 29.10
CA PHE A 17 -5.93 38.84 28.15
C PHE A 17 -6.55 38.67 26.77
N SER A 18 -7.32 39.69 26.40
CA SER A 18 -7.66 40.00 25.02
C SER A 18 -6.38 40.35 24.29
N LEU A 19 -5.55 39.34 24.00
CA LEU A 19 -4.48 39.49 23.04
C LEU A 19 -5.17 39.50 21.68
N ILE A 20 -5.47 40.72 21.23
CA ILE A 20 -5.68 41.04 19.83
C ILE A 20 -4.40 40.63 19.12
N ILE A 21 -4.30 39.35 18.76
CA ILE A 21 -3.43 38.91 17.69
C ILE A 21 -4.15 39.37 16.45
N THR A 22 -3.70 40.50 15.94
CA THR A 22 -3.97 40.95 14.58
C THR A 22 -3.73 39.76 13.65
N PHE A 23 -4.81 39.25 13.06
CA PHE A 23 -4.81 38.30 11.96
C PHE A 23 -4.07 38.94 10.78
N CYS A 24 -2.74 38.91 10.81
CA CYS A 24 -1.85 39.20 9.70
C CYS A 24 -0.96 37.98 9.53
N GLY A 25 -1.22 37.22 8.47
CA GLY A 25 -0.46 36.04 8.12
C GLY A 25 -1.25 34.75 8.31
N PHE A 26 -2.31 34.57 7.51
CA PHE A 26 -2.49 33.25 6.92
C PHE A 26 -1.14 32.89 6.32
N GLY A 27 -0.42 31.96 6.94
CA GLY A 27 0.60 31.20 6.26
C GLY A 27 -0.13 30.40 5.18
N GLN A 28 -0.49 31.06 4.08
CA GLN A 28 -0.47 30.42 2.78
C GLN A 28 0.88 29.73 2.75
N ASN A 29 0.89 28.40 2.86
CA ASN A 29 2.07 27.63 2.55
C ASN A 29 2.51 28.15 1.20
N PHE A 30 3.59 28.94 1.17
CA PHE A 30 4.21 29.36 -0.08
C PHE A 30 4.63 28.06 -0.74
N ILE A 31 3.80 27.59 -1.65
CA ILE A 31 4.06 26.42 -2.48
C ILE A 31 5.23 26.89 -3.34
N SER A 32 6.44 26.44 -3.00
CA SER A 32 7.57 26.63 -3.92
C SER A 32 7.27 25.79 -5.14
N ASP A 33 7.14 26.48 -6.26
CA ASP A 33 7.04 25.87 -7.58
C ASP A 33 8.20 24.92 -7.82
N ILE A 34 7.93 23.88 -8.60
CA ILE A 34 8.93 22.94 -9.09
C ILE A 34 9.35 23.39 -10.49
N GLN A 35 10.65 23.40 -10.76
CA GLN A 35 11.18 23.74 -12.07
C GLN A 35 11.12 22.52 -12.99
N TYR A 36 10.41 22.65 -14.12
CA TYR A 36 10.40 21.67 -15.20
C TYR A 36 10.80 22.35 -16.50
N GLU A 37 11.89 21.89 -17.12
CA GLU A 37 12.44 22.47 -18.36
C GLU A 37 12.68 24.00 -18.29
N GLY A 38 12.96 24.53 -17.08
CA GLY A 38 13.19 25.95 -16.85
C GLY A 38 11.94 26.78 -16.54
N GLU A 39 10.77 26.15 -16.43
CA GLU A 39 9.52 26.79 -16.03
C GLU A 39 9.06 26.37 -14.63
N SER A 40 8.48 27.32 -13.91
CA SER A 40 7.88 27.16 -12.58
C SER A 40 6.49 26.52 -12.69
N ILE A 41 6.30 25.33 -12.13
CA ILE A 41 4.99 24.65 -12.05
C ILE A 41 4.58 24.52 -10.57
N PRO A 42 3.37 24.96 -10.17
CA PRO A 42 2.87 24.76 -8.81
C PRO A 42 2.81 23.27 -8.42
N ARG A 43 2.95 22.95 -7.12
CA ARG A 43 2.87 21.56 -6.63
C ARG A 43 1.44 21.03 -6.62
N LEU A 44 1.30 19.72 -6.79
CA LEU A 44 0.01 19.01 -6.89
C LEU A 44 -0.86 19.47 -8.06
N GLU A 45 -0.22 19.91 -9.14
CA GLU A 45 -0.91 20.33 -10.35
C GLU A 45 -0.67 19.33 -11.49
N ALA A 46 -1.73 19.05 -12.26
CA ALA A 46 -1.69 18.26 -13.47
C ALA A 46 -1.82 19.17 -14.69
N ILE A 47 -0.82 19.17 -15.56
CA ILE A 47 -0.75 19.98 -16.77
C ILE A 47 -0.73 19.07 -17.99
N LEU A 48 -1.69 19.25 -18.89
CA LEU A 48 -1.71 18.64 -20.21
C LEU A 48 -0.74 19.40 -21.11
N VAL A 49 0.14 18.67 -21.79
CA VAL A 49 1.05 19.18 -22.80
C VAL A 49 0.66 18.53 -24.13
N THR A 50 0.10 19.36 -25.01
CA THR A 50 -0.33 18.97 -26.35
C THR A 50 0.89 18.76 -27.27
N ALA A 51 0.68 18.10 -28.41
CA ALA A 51 1.74 17.83 -29.38
C ALA A 51 2.41 19.10 -29.97
N ASP A 52 1.71 20.24 -29.97
CA ASP A 52 2.24 21.55 -30.38
C ASP A 52 2.92 22.32 -29.23
N GLY A 53 3.09 21.69 -28.06
CA GLY A 53 3.75 22.26 -26.89
C GLY A 53 2.89 23.20 -26.06
N LYS A 54 1.60 23.37 -26.38
CA LYS A 54 0.68 24.15 -25.54
C LYS A 54 0.40 23.43 -24.23
N LYS A 55 0.31 24.23 -23.17
CA LYS A 55 0.09 23.75 -21.80
C LYS A 55 -1.32 24.15 -21.35
N SER A 56 -2.10 23.18 -20.87
CA SER A 56 -3.47 23.39 -20.36
C SER A 56 -3.63 22.70 -19.01
N LYS A 57 -4.35 23.29 -18.06
CA LYS A 57 -4.62 22.61 -16.78
C LYS A 57 -5.57 21.43 -17.02
N VAL A 58 -5.27 20.27 -16.46
CA VAL A 58 -6.17 19.10 -16.50
C VAL A 58 -7.20 19.25 -15.38
N GLU A 59 -8.47 19.03 -15.70
CA GLU A 59 -9.52 18.95 -14.69
C GLU A 59 -9.33 17.67 -13.86
N LEU A 60 -9.05 17.82 -12.57
CA LEU A 60 -8.86 16.69 -11.66
C LEU A 60 -10.22 16.01 -11.44
N VAL A 61 -10.33 14.73 -11.81
CA VAL A 61 -11.61 14.00 -11.89
C VAL A 61 -12.29 13.83 -10.53
N LYS A 62 -11.54 13.93 -9.41
CA LYS A 62 -12.04 14.08 -8.03
C LYS A 62 -10.85 14.26 -7.07
N ASN A 63 -11.05 15.00 -5.98
CA ASN A 63 -10.09 15.14 -4.89
C ASN A 63 -10.78 14.71 -3.59
N PHE A 64 -10.39 13.56 -3.03
CA PHE A 64 -10.77 13.19 -1.67
C PHE A 64 -9.64 13.67 -0.76
N ALA A 65 -9.73 14.92 -0.30
CA ALA A 65 -8.85 15.40 0.74
C ALA A 65 -9.32 14.83 2.07
N VAL A 66 -8.73 13.71 2.49
CA VAL A 66 -8.72 13.32 3.90
C VAL A 66 -7.47 13.95 4.49
N GLU A 67 -7.53 14.48 5.71
CA GLU A 67 -6.63 15.49 6.32
C GLU A 67 -5.10 15.37 6.14
N ASN A 68 -4.52 14.32 5.54
CA ASN A 68 -3.12 14.23 5.14
C ASN A 68 -2.84 13.28 3.95
N GLU A 69 -3.86 12.77 3.26
CA GLU A 69 -3.73 11.94 2.07
C GLU A 69 -4.48 12.57 0.89
N SER A 70 -3.91 12.51 -0.30
CA SER A 70 -4.59 12.91 -1.53
C SER A 70 -4.65 11.74 -2.49
N LEU A 71 -5.86 11.35 -2.88
CA LEU A 71 -6.10 10.45 -4.01
C LEU A 71 -6.53 11.29 -5.21
N ILE A 72 -5.74 11.23 -6.28
CA ILE A 72 -5.95 11.96 -7.52
C ILE A 72 -5.99 10.97 -8.67
N VAL A 73 -7.01 11.08 -9.53
CA VAL A 73 -7.07 10.30 -10.78
C VAL A 73 -6.88 11.23 -11.96
N ILE A 74 -5.91 10.92 -12.81
CA ILE A 74 -5.56 11.68 -14.00
C ILE A 74 -5.84 10.80 -15.22
N GLN A 75 -6.62 11.32 -16.15
CA GLN A 75 -6.88 10.69 -17.44
C GLN A 75 -6.24 11.54 -18.53
N SER A 76 -5.23 11.00 -19.21
CA SER A 76 -4.65 11.61 -20.41
C SER A 76 -5.38 11.07 -21.64
N PRO A 77 -6.03 11.91 -22.47
CA PRO A 77 -6.79 11.47 -23.64
C PRO A 77 -5.94 11.08 -24.87
N GLY A 78 -4.62 10.96 -24.73
CA GLY A 78 -3.69 10.66 -25.84
C GLY A 78 -2.49 11.60 -25.94
N GLU A 79 -2.44 12.64 -25.11
CA GLU A 79 -1.35 13.61 -25.04
C GLU A 79 -0.37 13.27 -23.91
N SER A 80 0.62 14.15 -23.66
CA SER A 80 1.48 14.04 -22.48
C SER A 80 0.86 14.83 -21.33
N ALA A 81 0.72 14.24 -20.15
CA ALA A 81 0.34 14.95 -18.94
C ALA A 81 1.50 14.97 -17.94
N ILE A 82 1.76 16.12 -17.35
CA ILE A 82 2.77 16.32 -16.32
C ILE A 82 2.05 16.49 -14.98
N LEU A 83 2.38 15.64 -14.02
CA LEU A 83 1.95 15.75 -12.64
C LEU A 83 3.16 16.14 -11.78
N THR A 84 3.01 17.21 -11.02
CA THR A 84 3.95 17.60 -9.97
C THR A 84 3.42 17.15 -8.61
N SER A 85 4.23 16.46 -7.81
CA SER A 85 3.82 16.01 -6.50
C SER A 85 4.15 17.01 -5.39
N MET A 86 3.54 16.83 -4.21
CA MET A 86 3.87 17.64 -3.03
C MET A 86 5.29 17.39 -2.50
N ASN A 87 5.87 16.22 -2.76
CA ASN A 87 7.23 15.88 -2.33
C ASN A 87 8.31 16.27 -3.34
N GLY A 88 7.95 16.91 -4.45
CA GLY A 88 8.91 17.35 -5.46
C GLY A 88 9.19 16.33 -6.55
N THR A 89 8.45 15.23 -6.62
CA THR A 89 8.53 14.24 -7.72
C THR A 89 7.81 14.79 -8.94
N ILE A 90 8.39 14.56 -10.12
CA ILE A 90 7.77 14.89 -11.40
C ILE A 90 7.37 13.57 -12.08
N THR A 91 6.12 13.49 -12.50
CA THR A 91 5.59 12.34 -13.24
C THR A 91 5.11 12.81 -14.59
N THR A 92 5.61 12.20 -15.65
CA THR A 92 5.18 12.47 -17.04
C THR A 92 4.46 11.24 -17.57
N ILE A 93 3.16 11.38 -17.80
CA ILE A 93 2.29 10.37 -18.39
C ILE A 93 2.27 10.65 -19.90
N LYS A 94 2.60 9.68 -20.74
CA LYS A 94 2.52 9.82 -22.20
C LYS A 94 1.55 8.82 -22.80
N GLY A 95 0.76 9.31 -23.76
CA GLY A 95 -0.24 8.51 -24.45
C GLY A 95 -1.55 8.42 -23.66
N PRO A 96 -2.53 7.67 -24.20
CA PRO A 96 -3.81 7.48 -23.55
C PRO A 96 -3.58 6.67 -22.27
N SER A 97 -3.76 7.29 -21.10
CA SER A 97 -3.43 6.64 -19.84
C SER A 97 -4.25 7.14 -18.66
N THR A 98 -4.61 6.22 -17.76
CA THR A 98 -5.24 6.52 -16.47
C THR A 98 -4.23 6.25 -15.35
N LEU A 99 -3.87 7.31 -14.62
CA LEU A 99 -2.99 7.27 -13.46
C LEU A 99 -3.78 7.55 -12.18
N GLU A 100 -3.76 6.60 -11.24
CA GLU A 100 -4.11 6.84 -9.83
C GLU A 100 -2.86 7.34 -9.10
N PHE A 101 -2.97 8.44 -8.39
CA PHE A 101 -1.90 9.01 -7.60
C PHE A 101 -2.37 9.18 -6.16
N LYS A 102 -1.71 8.45 -5.25
CA LYS A 102 -1.91 8.57 -3.81
C LYS A 102 -0.67 9.19 -3.19
N THR A 103 -0.81 10.26 -2.42
CA THR A 103 0.33 10.92 -1.76
C THR A 103 0.00 11.33 -0.34
N ASP A 104 1.01 11.23 0.51
CA ASP A 104 1.05 11.78 1.86
C ASP A 104 2.40 12.47 2.12
N LYS A 105 2.63 12.92 3.36
CA LYS A 105 3.87 13.63 3.76
C LYS A 105 5.16 12.78 3.66
N ASN A 106 5.03 11.45 3.61
CA ASN A 106 6.13 10.49 3.74
C ASN A 106 6.22 9.47 2.60
N ARG A 107 5.22 9.41 1.70
CA ARG A 107 5.11 8.39 0.64
C ARG A 107 4.33 8.91 -0.57
N GLU A 108 4.69 8.36 -1.73
CA GLU A 108 3.95 8.52 -2.99
C GLU A 108 3.69 7.17 -3.62
N GLU A 109 2.47 6.96 -4.10
CA GLU A 109 2.04 5.77 -4.82
C GLU A 109 1.39 6.15 -6.16
N TYR A 110 1.77 5.47 -7.24
CA TYR A 110 1.39 5.73 -8.63
C TYR A 110 0.85 4.46 -9.29
N ARG A 111 -0.45 4.33 -9.52
CA ARG A 111 -1.02 3.19 -10.29
C ARG A 111 -1.28 3.59 -11.73
N LEU A 112 -0.62 2.93 -12.66
CA LEU A 112 -1.00 2.97 -14.06
C LEU A 112 -2.07 1.90 -14.31
N ILE A 113 -3.32 2.34 -14.53
CA ILE A 113 -4.51 1.48 -14.56
C ILE A 113 -4.90 1.05 -15.96
N ARG A 114 -4.66 1.89 -16.97
CA ARG A 114 -4.91 1.55 -18.37
C ARG A 114 -4.15 2.46 -19.31
N GLY A 115 -3.73 1.88 -20.43
CA GLY A 115 -3.40 2.49 -21.72
C GLY A 115 -3.20 1.32 -22.67
N ASP A 116 -3.89 1.26 -23.82
CA ASP A 116 -3.63 0.18 -24.80
C ASP A 116 -2.13 0.15 -25.16
N GLU A 117 -1.53 1.34 -25.18
CA GLU A 117 -0.10 1.63 -25.01
C GLU A 117 0.02 2.89 -24.14
N GLY A 118 0.70 2.80 -23.00
CA GLY A 118 0.86 3.93 -22.07
C GLY A 118 2.20 3.88 -21.35
N SER A 119 2.88 5.02 -21.25
CA SER A 119 4.17 5.12 -20.56
C SER A 119 4.13 6.19 -19.49
N VAL A 120 4.59 5.86 -18.29
CA VAL A 120 4.73 6.81 -17.18
C VAL A 120 6.20 6.91 -16.82
N PHE A 121 6.77 8.09 -17.03
CA PHE A 121 8.11 8.43 -16.60
C PHE A 121 8.03 9.10 -15.22
N ILE A 122 8.84 8.62 -14.28
CA ILE A 122 8.87 9.11 -12.90
C ILE A 122 10.29 9.56 -12.58
N GLU A 123 10.41 10.84 -12.19
CA GLU A 123 11.65 11.43 -11.69
C GLU A 123 11.50 11.83 -10.23
N VAL A 124 12.25 11.11 -9.37
CA VAL A 124 12.20 11.33 -7.92
C VAL A 124 13.37 12.19 -7.47
N PHE A 125 13.04 13.38 -6.96
CA PHE A 125 14.02 14.36 -6.49
C PHE A 125 14.30 14.27 -4.99
N LYS A 126 13.28 13.94 -4.18
CA LYS A 126 13.38 13.89 -2.72
C LYS A 126 13.30 12.45 -2.21
N GLU A 127 14.19 12.11 -1.29
CA GLU A 127 14.15 10.82 -0.59
C GLU A 127 12.96 10.80 0.38
N LEU A 128 12.12 9.78 0.26
CA LEU A 128 10.94 9.56 1.08
C LEU A 128 11.14 8.31 1.95
N THR A 129 10.77 8.41 3.22
CA THR A 129 10.85 7.27 4.16
C THR A 129 10.04 6.07 3.67
N GLY A 130 8.85 6.31 3.10
CA GLY A 130 8.01 5.26 2.51
C GLY A 130 8.34 4.89 1.06
N GLY A 131 9.21 5.67 0.42
CA GLY A 131 9.62 5.51 -0.96
C GLY A 131 8.53 5.89 -1.97
N VAL A 132 8.79 5.57 -3.24
CA VAL A 132 7.86 5.78 -4.35
C VAL A 132 7.41 4.42 -4.84
N THR A 133 6.12 4.13 -4.71
CA THR A 133 5.54 2.91 -5.28
C THR A 133 4.92 3.26 -6.61
N ALA A 134 5.22 2.49 -7.64
CA ALA A 134 4.49 2.54 -8.88
C ALA A 134 3.91 1.15 -9.17
N TYR A 135 2.78 1.04 -9.85
CA TYR A 135 2.14 -0.27 -10.00
C TYR A 135 1.34 -0.32 -11.27
N GLY A 136 1.33 -1.49 -11.91
CA GLY A 136 0.38 -1.75 -12.98
C GLY A 136 -1.01 -2.05 -12.40
N PRO A 137 -1.94 -2.58 -13.21
CA PRO A 137 -3.29 -2.89 -12.75
C PRO A 137 -3.32 -3.82 -11.52
N THR A 138 -2.33 -4.71 -11.37
CA THR A 138 -2.35 -5.77 -10.33
C THR A 138 -1.00 -6.03 -9.64
N ASN A 139 0.12 -5.53 -10.18
CA ASN A 139 1.46 -5.75 -9.62
C ASN A 139 2.00 -4.49 -8.99
N ARG A 140 2.42 -4.60 -7.73
CA ARG A 140 3.09 -3.52 -7.00
C ARG A 140 4.59 -3.46 -7.30
N ILE A 141 5.11 -2.28 -7.58
CA ILE A 141 6.54 -2.00 -7.82
C ILE A 141 6.95 -0.95 -6.80
N GLN A 142 7.86 -1.27 -5.89
CA GLN A 142 8.24 -0.32 -4.86
C GLN A 142 9.66 0.20 -5.11
N ALA A 143 9.75 1.26 -5.90
CA ALA A 143 11.03 1.91 -6.10
C ALA A 143 11.52 2.51 -4.75
N ARG A 144 12.74 2.17 -4.36
CA ARG A 144 13.43 2.85 -3.25
C ARG A 144 14.36 3.88 -3.87
N THR A 145 13.91 5.13 -3.82
CA THR A 145 14.14 6.12 -4.87
C THR A 145 15.06 7.25 -4.46
N ARG A 146 16.27 6.96 -3.99
CA ARG A 146 17.24 8.07 -3.90
C ARG A 146 17.63 8.48 -5.32
N SER A 147 17.25 9.70 -5.73
CA SER A 147 17.64 10.33 -7.01
C SER A 147 17.47 9.41 -8.22
N THR A 148 16.33 8.69 -8.26
CA THR A 148 16.07 7.63 -9.23
C THR A 148 15.14 8.14 -10.32
N LYS A 149 15.46 7.77 -11.56
CA LYS A 149 14.62 8.01 -12.75
C LYS A 149 14.27 6.68 -13.37
N PHE A 150 12.99 6.44 -13.59
CA PHE A 150 12.55 5.19 -14.18
C PHE A 150 11.29 5.38 -15.03
N LEU A 151 11.15 4.50 -16.01
CA LEU A 151 10.02 4.43 -16.91
C LEU A 151 9.20 3.19 -16.57
N LEU A 152 7.89 3.35 -16.66
CA LEU A 152 6.89 2.34 -16.44
C LEU A 152 5.97 2.29 -17.66
N ASP A 153 6.15 1.26 -18.48
CA ASP A 153 5.33 1.07 -19.68
C ASP A 153 4.31 -0.03 -19.43
N LEU A 154 3.05 0.26 -19.71
CA LEU A 154 1.98 -0.71 -19.74
C LEU A 154 1.64 -1.00 -21.20
N ASN A 155 1.81 -2.26 -21.61
CA ASN A 155 1.33 -2.76 -22.88
C ASN A 155 0.30 -3.85 -22.60
N LYS A 156 -0.99 -3.51 -22.77
CA LYS A 156 -2.12 -4.31 -22.30
C LYS A 156 -2.00 -4.59 -20.79
N GLN A 157 -1.60 -5.81 -20.43
CA GLN A 157 -1.35 -6.19 -19.04
C GLN A 157 0.14 -6.18 -18.72
N LEU A 158 1.04 -6.30 -19.70
CA LEU A 158 2.46 -6.40 -19.41
C LEU A 158 3.01 -5.07 -18.91
N VAL A 159 3.69 -5.13 -17.78
CA VAL A 159 4.36 -3.99 -17.15
C VAL A 159 5.84 -4.10 -17.42
N THR A 160 6.39 -3.14 -18.15
CA THR A 160 7.83 -3.02 -18.39
C THR A 160 8.39 -1.91 -17.51
N ILE A 161 9.49 -2.21 -16.84
CA ILE A 161 10.20 -1.24 -15.99
C ILE A 161 11.60 -1.07 -16.54
N GLN A 162 11.97 0.17 -16.79
CA GLN A 162 13.31 0.56 -17.21
C GLN A 162 13.88 1.57 -16.22
N VAL A 163 15.05 1.26 -15.66
CA VAL A 163 15.77 2.18 -14.78
C VAL A 163 16.70 3.03 -15.63
N ILE A 164 16.48 4.33 -15.66
CA ILE A 164 17.28 5.29 -16.41
C ILE A 164 18.41 5.83 -15.52
N LYS A 165 18.12 6.04 -14.24
CA LYS A 165 19.09 6.48 -13.22
C LYS A 165 18.74 5.89 -11.87
N GLY A 166 19.74 5.49 -11.08
CA GLY A 166 19.56 5.02 -9.71
C GLY A 166 19.23 3.53 -9.60
N VAL A 167 18.37 3.19 -8.63
CA VAL A 167 18.03 1.80 -8.29
C VAL A 167 16.54 1.69 -8.00
N VAL A 168 15.90 0.67 -8.55
CA VAL A 168 14.50 0.35 -8.29
C VAL A 168 14.42 -1.06 -7.71
N ASP A 169 13.82 -1.20 -6.53
CA ASP A 169 13.44 -2.51 -6.01
C ASP A 169 12.01 -2.82 -6.54
N ILE A 170 11.79 -4.03 -7.02
CA ILE A 170 10.51 -4.46 -7.59
C ILE A 170 9.99 -5.56 -6.70
N ASN A 171 8.85 -5.30 -6.06
CA ASN A 171 8.30 -6.11 -5.00
C ASN A 171 7.01 -6.78 -5.46
N ARG A 172 7.12 -8.00 -6.01
CA ARG A 172 5.96 -8.77 -6.45
C ARG A 172 5.43 -9.68 -5.35
N GLN A 173 4.11 -9.84 -5.29
CA GLN A 173 3.49 -10.91 -4.53
C GLN A 173 3.55 -12.20 -5.36
N GLN A 174 3.86 -13.31 -4.72
CA GLN A 174 3.79 -14.64 -5.30
C GLN A 174 2.87 -15.48 -4.43
N LYS A 175 1.93 -16.17 -5.08
CA LYS A 175 1.09 -17.19 -4.47
C LYS A 175 1.81 -18.54 -4.53
N ILE A 176 1.93 -19.20 -3.39
CA ILE A 176 2.44 -20.57 -3.29
C ILE A 176 1.30 -21.41 -2.73
N GLU A 177 0.89 -22.45 -3.45
CA GLU A 177 -0.06 -23.41 -2.91
C GLU A 177 0.69 -24.47 -2.12
N ILE A 178 0.27 -24.70 -0.89
CA ILE A 178 0.85 -25.73 -0.03
C ILE A 178 -0.21 -26.76 0.33
N GLN A 179 0.18 -28.03 0.25
CA GLN A 179 -0.66 -29.13 0.71
C GLN A 179 -0.73 -29.11 2.24
N ASP A 180 -1.94 -29.19 2.76
CA ASP A 180 -2.21 -29.03 4.17
C ASP A 180 -3.50 -29.77 4.56
N SER A 181 -3.34 -30.88 5.27
CA SER A 181 -4.42 -31.79 5.64
C SER A 181 -5.47 -31.19 6.56
N THR A 182 -5.20 -30.01 7.13
CA THR A 182 -6.10 -29.33 8.09
C THR A 182 -7.03 -28.32 7.42
N VAL A 183 -6.91 -28.14 6.10
CA VAL A 183 -7.71 -27.17 5.35
C VAL A 183 -9.05 -27.76 4.96
N ILE A 184 -10.14 -27.12 5.38
CA ILE A 184 -11.51 -27.52 5.03
C ILE A 184 -11.88 -26.93 3.66
N GLY A 185 -12.29 -27.79 2.73
CA GLY A 185 -12.55 -27.46 1.32
C GLY A 185 -11.25 -27.17 0.55
N ASN A 186 -11.28 -27.27 -0.79
CA ASN A 186 -10.13 -26.98 -1.68
C ASN A 186 -9.01 -28.03 -1.70
N ASP A 187 -9.34 -29.32 -1.79
CA ASP A 187 -8.39 -30.44 -1.97
C ASP A 187 -7.23 -30.47 -0.97
N ASN A 188 -7.48 -30.01 0.27
CA ASN A 188 -6.47 -29.84 1.32
C ASN A 188 -5.30 -28.95 0.85
N LYS A 189 -5.56 -27.90 0.08
CA LYS A 189 -4.56 -26.92 -0.36
C LYS A 189 -4.92 -25.54 0.16
N ARG A 190 -3.91 -24.82 0.62
CA ARG A 190 -4.04 -23.40 0.98
C ARG A 190 -2.99 -22.53 0.29
N ALA A 191 -3.30 -21.25 0.20
CA ALA A 191 -2.43 -20.25 -0.39
C ALA A 191 -1.53 -19.62 0.68
N LEU A 192 -0.23 -19.60 0.40
CA LEU A 192 0.79 -18.84 1.09
C LEU A 192 1.22 -17.68 0.18
N TYR A 193 1.12 -16.45 0.66
CA TYR A 193 1.58 -15.29 -0.11
C TYR A 193 2.96 -14.84 0.37
N VAL A 194 3.89 -14.72 -0.56
CA VAL A 194 5.27 -14.32 -0.28
C VAL A 194 5.70 -13.17 -1.18
N GLN A 195 6.50 -12.26 -0.64
CA GLN A 195 7.08 -11.17 -1.42
C GLN A 195 8.38 -11.62 -2.12
N LYS A 196 8.45 -11.44 -3.43
CA LYS A 196 9.67 -11.59 -4.23
C LYS A 196 10.18 -10.20 -4.62
N THR A 197 11.39 -9.87 -4.17
CA THR A 197 12.07 -8.62 -4.54
C THR A 197 13.08 -8.89 -5.64
N ALA A 198 12.98 -8.14 -6.75
CA ALA A 198 14.02 -8.04 -7.76
C ALA A 198 14.60 -6.63 -7.71
N ARG A 199 15.93 -6.49 -7.77
CA ARG A 199 16.58 -5.17 -7.79
C ARG A 199 17.01 -4.87 -9.23
N LEU A 200 16.60 -3.71 -9.74
CA LEU A 200 17.05 -3.17 -11.01
C LEU A 200 17.97 -1.97 -10.82
N ARG A 201 18.94 -1.85 -11.70
CA ARG A 201 19.90 -0.76 -11.81
C ARG A 201 19.94 -0.26 -13.26
N GLU A 202 20.63 0.84 -13.48
CA GLU A 202 20.85 1.45 -14.81
C GLU A 202 21.38 0.48 -15.88
N GLN A 203 22.09 -0.56 -15.46
CA GLN A 203 22.70 -1.57 -16.35
C GLN A 203 21.72 -2.68 -16.74
N ASP A 204 20.59 -2.81 -16.03
CA ASP A 204 19.56 -3.79 -16.35
C ASP A 204 18.68 -3.20 -17.45
N SER A 205 18.85 -3.67 -18.70
CA SER A 205 18.25 -3.09 -19.91
C SER A 205 16.75 -2.77 -19.79
N SER A 206 15.98 -3.66 -19.18
CA SER A 206 14.59 -3.50 -18.75
C SER A 206 14.12 -4.83 -18.14
N ARG A 207 12.98 -4.82 -17.43
CA ARG A 207 12.27 -6.06 -17.11
C ARG A 207 10.78 -5.97 -17.37
N VAL A 208 10.26 -7.01 -18.01
CA VAL A 208 8.85 -7.19 -18.31
C VAL A 208 8.22 -8.13 -17.29
N TYR A 209 7.03 -7.77 -16.81
CA TYR A 209 6.26 -8.52 -15.85
C TYR A 209 4.83 -8.69 -16.34
N ASN A 210 4.28 -9.90 -16.23
CA ASN A 210 2.85 -10.11 -16.33
C ASN A 210 2.23 -9.94 -14.93
N PRO A 211 1.29 -9.01 -14.74
CA PRO A 211 0.74 -8.72 -13.44
C PRO A 211 -0.47 -9.61 -13.11
N VAL A 212 -1.11 -10.20 -14.12
CA VAL A 212 -2.20 -11.17 -13.89
C VAL A 212 -1.66 -12.53 -13.43
N GLU A 213 -0.41 -12.84 -13.78
CA GLU A 213 0.24 -14.08 -13.34
C GLU A 213 0.91 -13.92 -11.97
N MET A 214 0.12 -14.13 -10.91
CA MET A 214 0.69 -14.58 -9.65
C MET A 214 1.27 -15.97 -9.89
N ASN A 215 2.58 -16.07 -10.14
CA ASN A 215 3.25 -17.36 -10.37
C ASN A 215 2.89 -18.36 -9.26
N VAL A 216 2.05 -19.34 -9.57
CA VAL A 216 1.62 -20.35 -8.61
C VAL A 216 2.64 -21.48 -8.60
N GLU A 217 3.36 -21.59 -7.49
CA GLU A 217 4.19 -22.75 -7.19
C GLU A 217 3.41 -23.67 -6.27
N SER A 218 3.33 -24.96 -6.57
CA SER A 218 2.63 -25.94 -5.72
C SER A 218 3.66 -26.80 -4.98
N LEU A 219 3.57 -26.81 -3.66
CA LEU A 219 4.45 -27.57 -2.77
C LEU A 219 3.64 -28.66 -2.07
N THR A 220 4.07 -29.90 -2.24
CA THR A 220 3.42 -31.08 -1.65
C THR A 220 4.24 -31.73 -0.53
N TYR A 221 5.56 -31.51 -0.52
CA TYR A 221 6.46 -32.12 0.46
C TYR A 221 6.72 -31.20 1.65
N GLU A 222 6.54 -31.73 2.87
CA GLU A 222 6.71 -30.98 4.11
C GLU A 222 8.09 -30.31 4.26
N LYS A 223 9.15 -30.98 3.78
CA LYS A 223 10.51 -30.43 3.78
C LYS A 223 10.65 -29.17 2.91
N ASP A 224 9.94 -29.11 1.79
CA ASP A 224 9.96 -27.94 0.91
C ASP A 224 9.15 -26.79 1.50
N ILE A 225 8.01 -27.12 2.09
CA ILE A 225 7.16 -26.18 2.83
C ILE A 225 7.96 -25.56 3.99
N ASP A 226 8.62 -26.38 4.82
CA ASP A 226 9.50 -25.95 5.91
C ASP A 226 10.58 -24.97 5.45
N ARG A 227 11.25 -25.31 4.34
CA ARG A 227 12.31 -24.48 3.77
C ARG A 227 11.76 -23.12 3.33
N VAL A 228 10.61 -23.10 2.66
CA VAL A 228 9.95 -21.86 2.26
C VAL A 228 9.58 -21.01 3.47
N PHE A 229 8.94 -21.58 4.50
CA PHE A 229 8.63 -20.83 5.73
C PHE A 229 9.88 -20.26 6.38
N LYS A 230 10.94 -21.06 6.54
CA LYS A 230 12.21 -20.61 7.14
C LYS A 230 12.84 -19.46 6.38
N ASP A 231 12.92 -19.57 5.05
CA ASP A 231 13.53 -18.56 4.20
C ASP A 231 12.71 -17.27 4.17
N GLN A 232 11.38 -17.40 4.03
CA GLN A 232 10.48 -16.26 3.98
C GLN A 232 10.38 -15.56 5.33
N PHE A 233 10.37 -16.31 6.44
CA PHE A 233 10.40 -15.74 7.78
C PHE A 233 11.60 -14.82 7.94
N LYS A 234 12.80 -15.29 7.54
CA LYS A 234 14.03 -14.49 7.60
C LYS A 234 13.96 -13.24 6.71
N LYS A 235 13.43 -13.39 5.48
CA LYS A 235 13.32 -12.29 4.51
C LYS A 235 12.34 -11.22 4.98
N GLN A 236 11.11 -11.60 5.36
CA GLN A 236 10.08 -10.66 5.79
C GLN A 236 10.42 -10.01 7.13
N LYS A 237 11.03 -10.74 8.08
CA LYS A 237 11.54 -10.16 9.33
C LYS A 237 12.58 -9.06 9.06
N LYS A 238 13.45 -9.30 8.07
CA LYS A 238 14.44 -8.31 7.64
C LYS A 238 13.79 -7.14 6.91
N ALA A 239 12.75 -7.37 6.10
CA ALA A 239 12.01 -6.33 5.40
C ALA A 239 11.34 -5.36 6.38
N ILE A 240 10.55 -5.87 7.32
CA ILE A 240 9.89 -5.07 8.37
C ILE A 240 10.92 -4.28 9.17
N LYS A 241 11.94 -4.95 9.73
CA LYS A 241 12.93 -4.25 10.58
C LYS A 241 13.79 -3.22 9.85
N ARG A 242 13.82 -3.23 8.51
CA ARG A 242 14.54 -2.26 7.67
C ARG A 242 13.61 -1.25 7.01
N ALA A 243 12.32 -1.35 7.24
CA ALA A 243 11.33 -0.41 6.71
C ALA A 243 11.45 0.93 7.44
N GLY A 244 11.59 0.89 8.77
CA GLY A 244 11.97 2.04 9.57
C GLY A 244 12.02 1.72 11.07
N SER A 245 12.09 2.77 11.88
CA SER A 245 12.30 2.64 13.33
C SER A 245 11.03 2.24 14.06
N ILE A 246 9.89 2.79 13.64
CA ILE A 246 8.56 2.53 14.20
C ILE A 246 8.17 1.09 13.86
N SER A 247 8.31 0.71 12.58
CA SER A 247 8.12 -0.65 12.08
C SER A 247 8.96 -1.70 12.83
N LYS A 248 10.22 -1.38 13.12
CA LYS A 248 11.11 -2.25 13.90
C LYS A 248 10.65 -2.37 15.35
N SER A 249 10.12 -1.31 15.94
CA SER A 249 9.54 -1.32 17.29
C SER A 249 8.27 -2.16 17.34
N ALA A 250 7.35 -1.92 16.41
CA ALA A 250 6.10 -2.67 16.24
C ALA A 250 6.36 -4.18 16.14
N PHE A 251 7.32 -4.59 15.29
CA PHE A 251 7.76 -5.98 15.22
C PHE A 251 8.15 -6.54 16.59
N LYS A 252 8.97 -5.81 17.36
CA LYS A 252 9.44 -6.32 18.66
C LYS A 252 8.32 -6.48 19.67
N GLN A 253 7.32 -5.58 19.63
CA GLN A 253 6.18 -5.62 20.53
C GLN A 253 5.28 -6.81 20.22
N VAL A 254 4.89 -7.01 18.95
CA VAL A 254 4.10 -8.19 18.55
C VAL A 254 4.88 -9.49 18.78
N ASP A 255 6.15 -9.56 18.39
CA ASP A 255 7.01 -10.74 18.60
C ASP A 255 7.29 -11.03 20.08
N GLY A 256 7.03 -10.06 20.96
CA GLY A 256 7.17 -10.14 22.41
C GLY A 256 5.84 -10.32 23.16
N GLY A 257 4.70 -10.48 22.47
CA GLY A 257 3.39 -10.70 23.07
C GLY A 257 2.59 -9.45 23.44
N ALA A 258 3.11 -8.24 23.16
CA ALA A 258 2.41 -6.97 23.40
C ALA A 258 1.59 -6.56 22.17
N ASN A 259 0.50 -7.29 21.91
CA ASN A 259 -0.24 -7.24 20.64
C ASN A 259 -0.84 -5.87 20.35
N ASP A 260 -1.65 -5.32 21.25
CA ASP A 260 -2.35 -4.04 21.05
C ASP A 260 -1.36 -2.90 20.76
N ILE A 261 -0.30 -2.80 21.57
CA ILE A 261 0.73 -1.77 21.41
C ILE A 261 1.49 -1.98 20.09
N GLY A 262 1.76 -3.23 19.74
CA GLY A 262 2.40 -3.61 18.48
C GLY A 262 1.54 -3.27 17.27
N ILE A 263 0.22 -3.50 17.33
CA ILE A 263 -0.74 -3.16 16.28
C ILE A 263 -0.79 -1.64 16.09
N LEU A 264 -0.95 -0.87 17.17
CA LEU A 264 -0.93 0.60 17.12
C LEU A 264 0.39 1.12 16.52
N SER A 265 1.52 0.52 16.89
CA SER A 265 2.81 0.91 16.32
C SER A 265 2.94 0.51 14.84
N PHE A 266 2.29 -0.58 14.40
CA PHE A 266 2.21 -0.91 12.99
C PHE A 266 1.31 0.06 12.22
N GLU A 267 0.22 0.53 12.81
CA GLU A 267 -0.62 1.60 12.24
C GLU A 267 0.18 2.87 12.04
N GLU A 268 0.91 3.31 13.08
CA GLU A 268 1.79 4.47 12.99
C GLU A 268 2.87 4.27 11.92
N ALA A 269 3.43 3.06 11.79
CA ALA A 269 4.41 2.75 10.74
C ALA A 269 3.79 2.80 9.33
N ILE A 270 2.52 2.42 9.18
CA ILE A 270 1.80 2.45 7.89
C ILE A 270 1.43 3.90 7.53
N GLU A 271 0.88 4.66 8.47
CA GLU A 271 0.53 6.08 8.30
C GLU A 271 1.78 6.96 8.14
N GLY A 272 2.87 6.59 8.80
CA GLY A 272 4.19 7.19 8.65
C GLY A 272 4.88 6.82 7.34
N GLY A 273 4.28 5.95 6.52
CA GLY A 273 4.82 5.47 5.26
C GLY A 273 5.95 4.45 5.38
N GLU A 274 6.47 4.16 6.58
CA GLU A 274 7.54 3.16 6.78
C GLU A 274 7.12 1.76 6.26
N LEU A 275 5.83 1.41 6.39
CA LEU A 275 5.28 0.13 5.95
C LEU A 275 4.06 0.28 5.05
N ARG A 276 3.82 -0.76 4.25
CA ARG A 276 2.57 -0.95 3.53
C ARG A 276 1.72 -2.00 4.24
N ILE A 277 0.42 -1.80 4.24
CA ILE A 277 -0.52 -2.65 4.97
C ILE A 277 -0.46 -4.12 4.51
N GLU A 278 -0.28 -4.37 3.21
CA GLU A 278 -0.21 -5.73 2.65
C GLU A 278 1.06 -6.46 3.09
N LEU A 279 2.19 -5.76 3.16
CA LEU A 279 3.43 -6.35 3.69
C LEU A 279 3.25 -6.69 5.17
N CYS A 280 2.56 -5.84 5.92
CA CYS A 280 2.23 -6.10 7.32
C CYS A 280 1.38 -7.38 7.44
N ILE A 281 0.28 -7.48 6.68
CA ILE A 281 -0.62 -8.65 6.68
C ILE A 281 0.14 -9.91 6.27
N GLN A 282 0.85 -9.89 5.14
CA GLN A 282 1.58 -11.06 4.64
C GLN A 282 2.63 -11.54 5.65
N SER A 283 3.34 -10.62 6.28
CA SER A 283 4.33 -10.95 7.31
C SER A 283 3.70 -11.49 8.56
N ALA A 284 2.61 -10.88 9.02
CA ALA A 284 1.90 -11.29 10.21
C ALA A 284 1.35 -12.71 10.06
N LEU A 285 0.66 -13.00 8.95
CA LEU A 285 0.14 -14.34 8.68
C LEU A 285 1.26 -15.37 8.48
N LEU A 286 2.36 -15.01 7.80
CA LEU A 286 3.53 -15.88 7.65
C LEU A 286 4.19 -16.20 8.99
N PHE A 287 4.35 -15.21 9.87
CA PHE A 287 4.97 -15.40 11.18
C PHE A 287 4.09 -16.20 12.11
N ALA A 288 2.78 -15.94 12.11
CA ALA A 288 1.80 -16.72 12.87
C ALA A 288 1.94 -18.21 12.53
N ASP A 289 1.87 -18.54 11.24
CA ASP A 289 2.00 -19.89 10.74
C ASP A 289 3.37 -20.51 11.05
N SER A 290 4.45 -19.74 10.90
CA SER A 290 5.81 -20.19 11.24
C SER A 290 5.97 -20.51 12.72
N TYR A 291 5.31 -19.77 13.61
CA TYR A 291 5.31 -20.01 15.05
C TYR A 291 4.42 -21.20 15.43
N LEU A 292 3.24 -21.31 14.81
CA LEU A 292 2.36 -22.47 14.97
C LEU A 292 3.09 -23.77 14.62
N ARG A 293 3.81 -23.81 13.49
CA ARG A 293 4.59 -24.99 13.07
C ARG A 293 5.77 -25.31 14.01
N ARG A 294 6.13 -24.40 14.92
CA ARG A 294 7.12 -24.61 15.98
C ARG A 294 6.47 -24.85 17.36
N ASN A 295 5.15 -25.02 17.41
CA ASN A 295 4.34 -25.12 18.62
C ASN A 295 4.45 -23.90 19.56
N ASP A 296 4.77 -22.73 19.01
CA ASP A 296 4.79 -21.45 19.75
C ASP A 296 3.42 -20.76 19.59
N ILE A 297 2.46 -21.25 20.36
CA ILE A 297 1.04 -20.84 20.25
C ILE A 297 0.85 -19.37 20.62
N GLU A 298 1.55 -18.89 21.65
CA GLU A 298 1.45 -17.51 22.13
C GLU A 298 1.86 -16.52 21.04
N ARG A 299 3.06 -16.68 20.46
CA ARG A 299 3.50 -15.79 19.36
C ARG A 299 2.71 -16.00 18.09
N SER A 300 2.25 -17.22 17.83
CA SER A 300 1.35 -17.48 16.72
C SER A 300 0.08 -16.66 16.85
N SER A 301 -0.53 -16.65 18.05
CA SER A 301 -1.73 -15.86 18.35
C SER A 301 -1.50 -14.37 18.18
N SER A 302 -0.38 -13.86 18.73
CA SER A 302 0.01 -12.45 18.61
C SER A 302 0.10 -11.96 17.18
N TRP A 303 0.79 -12.72 16.33
CA TRP A 303 0.95 -12.36 14.93
C TRP A 303 -0.35 -12.57 14.13
N LEU A 304 -1.15 -13.57 14.48
CA LEU A 304 -2.45 -13.79 13.83
C LEU A 304 -3.39 -12.60 14.09
N GLU A 305 -3.46 -12.11 15.32
CA GLU A 305 -4.30 -10.96 15.69
C GLU A 305 -3.94 -9.72 14.87
N ALA A 306 -2.65 -9.40 14.76
CA ALA A 306 -2.19 -8.31 13.91
C ALA A 306 -2.58 -8.53 12.44
N GLY A 307 -2.44 -9.77 11.92
CA GLY A 307 -2.87 -10.11 10.56
C GLY A 307 -4.36 -9.93 10.33
N LEU A 308 -5.20 -10.35 11.28
CA LEU A 308 -6.67 -10.21 11.22
C LEU A 308 -7.12 -8.76 11.32
N HIS A 309 -6.43 -7.93 12.11
CA HIS A 309 -6.69 -6.49 12.20
C HIS A 309 -6.45 -5.80 10.86
N PHE A 310 -5.24 -5.92 10.31
CA PHE A 310 -4.88 -5.19 9.10
C PHE A 310 -5.60 -5.70 7.85
N ARG A 311 -5.93 -7.01 7.76
CA ARG A 311 -6.72 -7.52 6.62
C ARG A 311 -8.15 -6.99 6.61
N LYS A 312 -8.74 -6.73 7.79
CA LYS A 312 -10.05 -6.09 7.89
C LYS A 312 -9.98 -4.66 7.34
N LYS A 313 -9.02 -3.86 7.83
CA LYS A 313 -8.79 -2.48 7.36
C LYS A 313 -8.59 -2.43 5.84
N LEU A 314 -7.70 -3.28 5.29
CA LEU A 314 -7.48 -3.36 3.84
C LEU A 314 -8.76 -3.71 3.05
N TYR A 315 -9.57 -4.64 3.55
CA TYR A 315 -10.81 -5.03 2.87
C TYR A 315 -11.82 -3.88 2.84
N GLU A 316 -11.98 -3.17 3.96
CA GLU A 316 -12.89 -2.03 4.10
C GLU A 316 -12.46 -0.87 3.18
N ASP A 317 -11.18 -0.52 3.18
CA ASP A 317 -10.61 0.52 2.30
C ASP A 317 -10.87 0.19 0.81
N ASN A 318 -10.56 -1.04 0.39
CA ASN A 318 -10.75 -1.45 -1.02
C ASN A 318 -12.23 -1.51 -1.43
N ALA A 319 -13.12 -1.89 -0.51
CA ALA A 319 -14.56 -1.93 -0.78
C ALA A 319 -15.14 -0.50 -0.94
N GLU A 320 -14.65 0.44 -0.14
CA GLU A 320 -14.99 1.85 -0.26
C GLU A 320 -14.51 2.43 -1.60
N ASP A 321 -13.26 2.16 -2.01
CA ASP A 321 -12.73 2.59 -3.30
C ASP A 321 -13.54 2.03 -4.47
N LEU A 322 -13.85 0.73 -4.46
CA LEU A 322 -14.67 0.10 -5.51
C LEU A 322 -16.05 0.78 -5.64
N LYS A 323 -16.67 1.14 -4.51
CA LYS A 323 -17.94 1.86 -4.48
C LYS A 323 -17.80 3.28 -5.02
N ASN A 324 -16.76 4.00 -4.61
CA ASN A 324 -16.51 5.39 -5.01
C ASN A 324 -16.23 5.53 -6.52
N PHE A 325 -15.67 4.49 -7.13
CA PHE A 325 -15.29 4.48 -8.54
C PHE A 325 -16.14 3.55 -9.42
N GLN A 326 -17.30 3.07 -8.95
CA GLN A 326 -18.17 2.13 -9.67
C GLN A 326 -18.56 2.56 -11.11
N ASN A 327 -18.55 3.87 -11.39
CA ASN A 327 -18.88 4.44 -12.70
C ASN A 327 -17.66 4.67 -13.61
N ASN A 328 -16.45 4.32 -13.18
CA ASN A 328 -15.23 4.38 -13.97
C ASN A 328 -14.74 2.96 -14.27
N PRO A 329 -15.09 2.37 -15.43
CA PRO A 329 -14.81 0.96 -15.74
C PRO A 329 -13.33 0.56 -15.59
N GLU A 330 -12.41 1.48 -15.85
CA GLU A 330 -10.97 1.23 -15.77
C GLU A 330 -10.53 1.09 -14.31
N MET A 331 -10.95 2.03 -13.46
CA MET A 331 -10.70 1.98 -12.01
C MET A 331 -11.38 0.77 -11.36
N VAL A 332 -12.60 0.42 -11.80
CA VAL A 332 -13.35 -0.73 -11.27
C VAL A 332 -12.56 -2.03 -11.42
N ASN A 333 -11.90 -2.25 -12.56
CA ASN A 333 -11.10 -3.45 -12.74
C ASN A 333 -9.88 -3.47 -11.81
N ALA A 334 -9.19 -2.34 -11.62
CA ALA A 334 -8.07 -2.25 -10.68
C ALA A 334 -8.51 -2.54 -9.23
N PHE A 335 -9.61 -1.93 -8.77
CA PHE A 335 -10.11 -2.16 -7.41
C PHE A 335 -10.71 -3.56 -7.21
N LYS A 336 -11.24 -4.19 -8.26
CA LYS A 336 -11.61 -5.62 -8.22
C LYS A 336 -10.40 -6.51 -7.98
N TYR A 337 -9.22 -6.16 -8.49
CA TYR A 337 -7.98 -6.88 -8.17
C TYR A 337 -7.54 -6.67 -6.72
N ASP A 338 -7.66 -5.45 -6.18
CA ASP A 338 -7.39 -5.21 -4.76
C ASP A 338 -8.33 -6.01 -3.86
N MET A 339 -9.62 -6.06 -4.22
CA MET A 339 -10.61 -6.90 -3.55
C MET A 339 -10.29 -8.40 -3.65
N LEU A 340 -9.78 -8.86 -4.79
CA LEU A 340 -9.33 -10.24 -4.94
C LEU A 340 -8.23 -10.56 -3.91
N ILE A 341 -7.20 -9.70 -3.81
CA ILE A 341 -6.09 -9.88 -2.86
C ILE A 341 -6.60 -9.83 -1.42
N ALA A 342 -7.48 -8.89 -1.08
CA ALA A 342 -8.05 -8.77 0.26
C ALA A 342 -8.87 -10.01 0.65
N ASN A 343 -9.63 -10.59 -0.28
CA ASN A 343 -10.34 -11.86 -0.07
C ASN A 343 -9.34 -13.01 0.14
N GLU A 344 -8.30 -13.12 -0.68
CA GLU A 344 -7.30 -14.18 -0.56
C GLU A 344 -6.52 -14.12 0.78
N LEU A 345 -6.17 -12.92 1.26
CA LEU A 345 -5.55 -12.72 2.57
C LEU A 345 -6.52 -13.01 3.72
N SER A 346 -7.80 -12.69 3.55
CA SER A 346 -8.85 -13.00 4.54
C SER A 346 -9.05 -14.50 4.69
N ALA A 347 -9.09 -15.23 3.57
CA ALA A 347 -9.14 -16.69 3.59
C ALA A 347 -7.95 -17.29 4.36
N TRP A 348 -6.73 -16.84 4.07
CA TRP A 348 -5.54 -17.33 4.76
C TRP A 348 -5.55 -17.02 6.26
N GLY A 349 -5.94 -15.80 6.66
CA GLY A 349 -6.05 -15.42 8.06
C GLY A 349 -7.02 -16.29 8.85
N PHE A 350 -8.21 -16.54 8.30
CA PHE A 350 -9.21 -17.36 8.97
C PHE A 350 -8.90 -18.85 8.95
N GLU A 351 -8.20 -19.37 7.93
CA GLU A 351 -7.65 -20.73 7.98
C GLU A 351 -6.67 -20.89 9.15
N LEU A 352 -5.80 -19.90 9.38
CA LEU A 352 -4.89 -19.92 10.52
C LEU A 352 -5.63 -19.79 11.86
N LYS A 353 -6.66 -18.94 11.94
CA LYS A 353 -7.52 -18.84 13.13
C LYS A 353 -8.18 -20.17 13.47
N LEU A 354 -8.76 -20.85 12.47
CA LEU A 354 -9.38 -22.15 12.65
C LEU A 354 -8.37 -23.19 13.14
N LYS A 355 -7.13 -23.18 12.64
CA LYS A 355 -6.09 -24.12 13.09
C LYS A 355 -5.61 -23.85 14.51
N LEU A 356 -5.46 -22.57 14.86
CA LEU A 356 -4.98 -22.16 16.17
C LEU A 356 -6.03 -22.43 17.25
N ASN A 357 -7.29 -22.11 16.96
CA ASN A 357 -8.37 -22.10 17.96
C ASN A 357 -9.26 -23.35 17.87
N GLY A 358 -9.22 -24.10 16.77
CA GLY A 358 -10.11 -25.23 16.48
C GLY A 358 -11.52 -24.83 16.04
N CYS A 359 -11.87 -23.55 16.09
CA CYS A 359 -13.16 -23.01 15.67
C CYS A 359 -13.05 -21.60 15.07
N LEU A 360 -14.13 -21.17 14.40
CA LEU A 360 -14.36 -19.78 14.01
C LEU A 360 -15.46 -19.22 14.90
N GLU A 361 -15.36 -17.93 15.24
CA GLU A 361 -16.29 -17.30 16.18
C GLU A 361 -17.59 -16.89 15.47
N ASN A 362 -17.48 -16.48 14.21
CA ASN A 362 -18.62 -16.00 13.43
C ASN A 362 -18.71 -16.66 12.04
N PRO A 363 -19.91 -16.87 11.48
CA PRO A 363 -20.08 -17.48 10.16
C PRO A 363 -19.45 -16.70 8.99
N ASP A 364 -19.35 -15.37 9.13
CA ASP A 364 -18.70 -14.47 8.17
C ASP A 364 -17.17 -14.60 8.16
N GLU A 365 -16.59 -15.36 9.09
CA GLU A 365 -15.17 -15.72 9.11
C GLU A 365 -14.86 -16.94 8.24
N ASN A 366 -15.84 -17.55 7.58
CA ASN A 366 -15.63 -18.77 6.81
C ASN A 366 -14.65 -18.57 5.65
N PRO A 367 -13.45 -19.20 5.66
CA PRO A 367 -12.45 -19.02 4.61
C PRO A 367 -12.96 -19.39 3.21
N SER A 368 -13.91 -20.33 3.11
CA SER A 368 -14.45 -20.79 1.82
C SER A 368 -15.20 -19.68 1.08
N VAL A 369 -15.93 -18.83 1.80
CA VAL A 369 -16.67 -17.68 1.23
C VAL A 369 -15.69 -16.71 0.58
N PHE A 370 -14.61 -16.35 1.27
CA PHE A 370 -13.59 -15.46 0.72
C PHE A 370 -12.87 -16.09 -0.50
N ARG A 371 -12.60 -17.40 -0.48
CA ARG A 371 -12.01 -18.08 -1.65
C ARG A 371 -12.97 -18.08 -2.85
N GLU A 372 -14.25 -18.30 -2.64
CA GLU A 372 -15.26 -18.25 -3.70
C GLU A 372 -15.38 -16.85 -4.29
N ASN A 373 -15.41 -15.81 -3.44
CA ASN A 373 -15.39 -14.42 -3.88
C ASN A 373 -14.13 -14.11 -4.70
N ALA A 374 -12.94 -14.53 -4.24
CA ALA A 374 -11.70 -14.35 -4.98
C ALA A 374 -11.73 -15.07 -6.35
N LYS A 375 -12.26 -16.31 -6.40
CA LYS A 375 -12.43 -17.07 -7.65
C LYS A 375 -13.39 -16.36 -8.62
N ALA A 376 -14.51 -15.83 -8.12
CA ALA A 376 -15.49 -15.10 -8.92
C ALA A 376 -14.91 -13.79 -9.47
N LEU A 377 -14.19 -13.03 -8.65
CA LEU A 377 -13.46 -11.83 -9.08
C LEU A 377 -12.43 -12.18 -10.15
N LEU A 378 -11.63 -13.22 -9.95
CA LEU A 378 -10.63 -13.64 -10.94
C LEU A 378 -11.27 -14.05 -12.27
N ALA A 379 -12.40 -14.77 -12.24
CA ALA A 379 -13.14 -15.15 -13.44
C ALA A 379 -13.65 -13.92 -14.20
N ASN A 380 -14.23 -12.94 -13.49
CA ASN A 380 -14.70 -11.69 -14.07
C ASN A 380 -13.55 -10.87 -14.69
N LEU A 381 -12.41 -10.85 -14.02
CA LEU A 381 -11.22 -10.14 -14.47
C LEU A 381 -10.60 -10.82 -15.70
N LYS A 382 -10.73 -12.13 -15.85
CA LYS A 382 -10.30 -12.88 -17.05
C LYS A 382 -11.25 -12.74 -18.23
N SER A 383 -12.56 -12.65 -18.00
CA SER A 383 -13.58 -12.55 -19.06
C SER A 383 -13.68 -11.17 -19.71
N ASN A 384 -13.16 -10.14 -19.05
CA ASN A 384 -13.13 -8.76 -19.55
C ASN A 384 -11.83 -8.43 -20.33
N ASN A 385 -10.99 -9.43 -20.60
CA ASN A 385 -9.85 -9.37 -21.52
C ASN A 385 -10.08 -10.32 -22.70
#